data_AF-A0AAU3IPF1-F1
#
_entry.id   AF-A0AAU3IPF1-F1
#
_cell.length_a   1.000
_cell.length_b   1.000
_cell.length_c   1.000
_cell.angle_alpha   90.00
_cell.angle_beta   90.00
_cell.angle_gamma   90.00
#
_symmetry.space_group_name_H-M   'P 1'
#
loop_
_entity.id
_entity.type
_entity.pdbx_description
1 polymer ?
#
loop_
_entity_poly.entity_id
_entity_poly.type
_entity_poly.pdbx_seq_one_letter_code
_entity_poly.pdbx_strand_id
1 'polypeptide(L)' 'MSVHVHVRLDDGLAVTDDGRLLELTRCHCGASWTRAYHVHEGEPEA' A
#
# COMPACT_ATOMS: atom_id res chain seq x y z
N MET A 1 8.34 -10.28 27.84
CA MET A 1 8.84 -9.64 26.60
C MET A 1 7.69 -9.62 25.61
N SER A 2 7.12 -8.45 25.29
CA SER A 2 6.09 -8.33 24.25
C SER A 2 6.76 -7.92 22.94
N VAL A 3 6.57 -8.72 21.90
CA VAL A 3 6.98 -8.36 20.53
C VAL A 3 5.83 -7.59 19.91
N HIS A 4 6.11 -6.37 19.45
CA HIS A 4 5.16 -5.60 18.66
C HIS A 4 5.14 -6.18 17.24
N VAL A 5 4.02 -6.77 16.83
CA VAL A 5 3.84 -7.34 15.49
C VAL A 5 2.88 -6.46 14.70
N HIS A 6 3.30 -6.02 13.51
CA HIS A 6 2.43 -5.26 12.62
C HIS A 6 1.53 -6.20 11.83
N VAL A 7 0.24 -6.20 12.15
CA VAL A 7 -0.79 -6.96 11.43
C VAL A 7 -1.50 -6.00 10.49
N ARG A 8 -1.51 -6.35 9.19
CA ARG A 8 -2.20 -5.60 8.13
C ARG A 8 -3.72 -5.75 8.32
N LEU A 9 -4.42 -4.63 8.56
CA LEU A 9 -5.87 -4.63 8.78
C LEU A 9 -6.68 -4.07 7.60
N ASP A 10 -6.06 -3.23 6.80
CA ASP A 10 -6.71 -2.51 5.70
C ASP A 10 -5.69 -2.32 4.57
N ASP A 11 -6.17 -2.41 3.34
CA ASP A 11 -5.43 -2.17 2.10
C ASP A 11 -6.26 -1.24 1.21
N GLY A 12 -5.80 0.01 1.07
CA GLY A 12 -6.43 1.01 0.24
C GLY A 12 -5.60 1.25 -1.02
N LEU A 13 -6.23 1.15 -2.19
CA LEU A 13 -5.60 1.46 -3.48
C LEU A 13 -6.14 2.78 -4.03
N ALA A 14 -5.24 3.63 -4.54
CA ALA A 14 -5.58 4.87 -5.24
C ALA A 14 -4.65 5.11 -6.43
N VAL A 15 -5.10 5.83 -7.44
CA VAL A 15 -4.26 6.27 -8.57
C VAL A 15 -4.12 7.78 -8.50
N THR A 16 -2.89 8.28 -8.65
CA THR A 16 -2.60 9.72 -8.69
C THR A 16 -2.80 10.30 -10.08
N ASP A 17 -2.87 11.63 -10.18
CA ASP A 17 -3.00 12.34 -11.46
C ASP A 17 -1.81 12.09 -12.42
N ASP A 18 -0.64 11.76 -11.88
CA ASP A 18 0.56 11.36 -12.64
C ASP A 18 0.64 9.85 -12.92
N GLY A 19 -0.45 9.09 -12.69
CA GLY A 19 -0.57 7.69 -13.08
C GLY A 19 0.12 6.70 -12.15
N ARG A 20 0.49 7.10 -10.92
CA ARG A 20 1.11 6.20 -9.94
C ARG A 20 0.05 5.47 -9.13
N LEU A 21 0.27 4.18 -8.88
CA LEU A 21 -0.55 3.40 -7.95
C LEU A 21 -0.05 3.61 -6.52
N LEU A 22 -0.93 4.05 -5.64
CA LEU A 22 -0.68 4.17 -4.21
C LEU A 22 -1.34 2.99 -3.48
N GLU A 23 -0.55 2.26 -2.69
CA GLU A 23 -1.01 1.24 -1.74
C GLU A 23 -0.87 1.81 -0.32
N LEU A 24 -1.98 1.90 0.40
CA LEU A 24 -2.03 2.31 1.80
C LEU A 24 -2.24 1.10 2.70
N THR A 25 -1.25 0.81 3.54
CA THR A 25 -1.36 -0.22 4.57
C THR A 25 -1.51 0.41 5.95
N ARG A 26 -2.46 -0.08 6.76
CA ARG A 26 -2.63 0.34 8.18
C ARG A 26 -2.50 -0.85 9.14
N CYS A 27 -1.96 -0.57 10.32
CA CYS A 27 -1.84 -1.52 11.42
C CYS A 27 -2.69 -1.09 12.63
N HIS A 28 -3.12 -2.06 13.44
CA HIS A 28 -3.89 -1.82 14.68
C HIS A 28 -3.18 -0.86 15.66
N CYS A 29 -1.85 -0.80 15.63
CA CYS A 29 -1.09 0.11 16.48
C CYS A 29 -1.15 1.59 16.06
N GLY A 30 -1.84 1.90 14.95
CA GLY A 30 -1.90 3.24 14.37
C GLY A 30 -0.78 3.54 13.38
N ALA A 31 0.19 2.63 13.20
CA ALA A 31 1.17 2.77 12.13
C ALA A 31 0.50 2.66 10.76
N SER A 32 0.91 3.52 9.83
CA SER A 32 0.48 3.48 8.44
C SER A 32 1.67 3.65 7.52
N TRP A 33 1.59 3.04 6.34
CA TRP A 33 2.60 3.08 5.31
C TRP A 33 1.94 3.28 3.97
N THR A 34 2.54 4.12 3.12
CA THR A 34 2.11 4.32 1.74
C THR A 34 3.24 3.91 0.81
N ARG A 35 2.95 3.04 -0.16
CA ARG A 35 3.87 2.67 -1.24
C ARG A 35 3.35 3.25 -2.55
N ALA A 36 4.24 3.88 -3.30
CA ALA A 36 3.93 4.40 -4.63
C ALA A 36 4.63 3.53 -5.67
N TYR A 37 3.85 2.97 -6.59
CA TYR A 37 4.34 2.18 -7.72
C TYR A 37 4.21 3.00 -8.99
N HIS A 38 5.31 3.10 -9.73
CA HIS A 38 5.24 3.59 -11.09
C HIS A 38 4.61 2.50 -11.96
N VAL A 39 3.34 2.68 -12.33
CA VAL A 39 2.69 1.76 -13.26
C VAL A 39 3.21 2.14 -14.64
N HIS A 40 4.12 1.33 -15.18
CA HIS A 40 4.43 1.44 -16.60
C HIS A 40 3.18 1.00 -17.39
N GLU A 41 2.89 1.65 -18.51
CA GLU A 41 1.81 1.31 -19.45
C GLU A 41 2.06 -0.05 -20.14
N GLY A 42 2.30 -1.10 -19.37
CA GLY A 42 2.34 -2.49 -19.83
C GLY A 42 0.97 -3.11 -19.62
N GLU A 43 0.51 -3.89 -20.61
CA GLU A 43 -0.69 -4.72 -20.45
C GLU A 43 -0.53 -5.61 -19.20
N PRO A 44 -1.59 -5.83 -18.41
CA PRO A 44 -1.53 -6.72 -17.27
C PRO A 44 -1.09 -8.11 -17.75
N GLU A 45 -0.02 -8.64 -17.15
CA GLU A 45 0.42 -10.02 -17.39
C GLU A 45 -0.72 -10.97 -16.96
N ALA A 46 -1.08 -11.88 -17.88
CA ALA A 46 -2.20 -12.82 -17.76
C ALA A 46 -1.89 -14.04 -16.88
#